data_AF-A0A5Q0G9Q7-F1
#
_entry.id   AF-A0A5Q0G9Q7-F1
#
_cell.length_a   1.000
_cell.length_b   1.000
_cell.length_c   1.000
_cell.angle_alpha   90.00
_cell.angle_beta   90.00
_cell.angle_gamma   90.00
#
_symmetry.space_group_name_H-M   'P 1'
#
loop_
_entity.id
_entity.type
_entity.pdbx_description
1 polymer ?
#
loop_
_entity_poly.entity_id
_entity_poly.type
_entity_poly.pdbx_seq_one_letter_code
_entity_poly.pdbx_strand_id
1 'polypeptide(L)'
;MPANKTDKLWRWLIGITVIFAVTIAVILFASSNPQGLTIQQKLQSRNQALTITAIIFLGLGVMINAYYAAKRVDVIIKSALAAEKNLEISIQNAKLSEDRLISERLMTAVTQLGHDKIETRTGAIYVLEKVAQDFPQEHWTVIEILTAFIRENASVREEQEQKEDESQLTPLGRYKQGERRTTQLRLNVHEESPKIRRDIQVALTVVGRRNYLQEEGDKRLDLRNINLRRVELLGANLQRADLRGCDFRGADLRGCDFSGANLEGAELAGSILFEANFLKANLQGANIQGANLNRAELGGANLRGANLMGASLRAANLPGANLYKVNLQHAILKLANLSGAKLFLANLQGAKLGKANLYLCGLIGANLQGANLNGANLAEANLNAAKLQQTEMLFADFTEASLTEADLCKANLMGANLQRASLYQANLSQCNLVGANLSDTNFCDVKLAGAILTGVKNLKPQQVSIAIGDRTTRLPDNVEIPIHWRQSS
;
A
#
# COMPACT_ATOMS: atom_id res chain seq x y z
N MET A 1 4.19 59.04 7.01
CA MET A 1 3.72 59.35 8.40
C MET A 1 3.77 60.86 8.61
N PRO A 2 2.74 61.48 9.18
CA PRO A 2 2.44 62.88 8.92
C PRO A 2 3.33 63.81 9.77
N ALA A 3 3.92 64.80 9.12
CA ALA A 3 4.71 65.88 9.72
C ALA A 3 3.95 66.73 10.78
N ASN A 4 2.65 66.48 10.97
CA ASN A 4 1.77 67.26 11.85
C ASN A 4 1.94 67.00 13.36
N LYS A 5 2.46 65.84 13.81
CA LYS A 5 2.58 65.58 15.27
C LYS A 5 3.78 66.29 15.90
N THR A 6 4.89 66.40 15.19
CA THR A 6 6.08 67.14 15.63
C THR A 6 5.82 68.64 15.74
N ASP A 7 5.01 69.18 14.83
CA ASP A 7 4.71 70.61 14.77
C ASP A 7 3.80 71.06 15.93
N LYS A 8 2.88 70.18 16.37
CA LYS A 8 1.97 70.46 17.49
C LYS A 8 2.70 70.47 18.85
N LEU A 9 3.65 69.57 19.04
CA LEU A 9 4.45 69.50 20.27
C LEU A 9 5.49 70.62 20.36
N TRP A 10 6.08 71.02 19.23
CA TRP A 10 7.02 72.15 19.21
C TRP A 10 6.34 73.47 19.57
N ARG A 11 5.12 73.69 19.07
CA ARG A 11 4.27 74.83 19.48
C ARG A 11 3.92 74.79 20.97
N TRP A 12 3.74 73.61 21.56
CA TRP A 12 3.47 73.45 22.99
C TRP A 12 4.71 73.73 23.87
N LEU A 13 5.88 73.27 23.44
CA LEU A 13 7.17 73.59 24.07
C LEU A 13 7.44 75.10 24.08
N ILE A 14 7.22 75.77 22.94
CA ILE A 14 7.32 77.24 22.84
C ILE A 14 6.33 77.90 23.81
N GLY A 15 5.07 77.46 23.81
CA GLY A 15 4.05 77.97 24.73
C GLY A 15 4.46 77.85 26.20
N ILE A 16 5.02 76.72 26.62
CA ILE A 16 5.53 76.52 27.98
C ILE A 16 6.70 77.44 28.27
N THR A 17 7.68 77.57 27.36
CA THR A 17 8.82 78.46 27.58
C THR A 17 8.41 79.93 27.71
N VAL A 18 7.37 80.35 26.98
CA VAL A 18 6.81 81.72 27.10
C VAL A 18 6.11 81.90 28.44
N ILE A 19 5.24 80.96 28.85
CA ILE A 19 4.58 81.01 30.18
C ILE A 19 5.62 81.03 31.30
N PHE A 20 6.71 80.28 31.15
CA PHE A 20 7.82 80.20 32.09
C PHE A 20 8.61 81.52 32.19
N ALA A 21 8.89 82.16 31.06
CA ALA A 21 9.54 83.47 31.05
C ALA A 21 8.67 84.53 31.75
N VAL A 22 7.35 84.46 31.55
CA VAL A 22 6.38 85.36 32.19
C VAL A 22 6.29 85.08 33.70
N THR A 23 6.22 83.83 34.15
CA THR A 23 6.18 83.52 35.59
C THR A 23 7.46 83.91 36.31
N ILE A 24 8.64 83.72 35.71
CA ILE A 24 9.91 84.23 36.26
C ILE A 24 9.88 85.76 36.34
N ALA A 25 9.42 86.45 35.31
CA ALA A 25 9.30 87.91 35.33
C ALA A 25 8.35 88.38 36.44
N VAL A 26 7.22 87.69 36.64
CA VAL A 26 6.25 87.98 37.72
C VAL A 26 6.84 87.71 39.11
N ILE A 27 7.58 86.61 39.30
CA ILE A 27 8.24 86.29 40.58
C ILE A 27 9.33 87.32 40.90
N LEU A 28 10.15 87.68 39.90
CA LEU A 28 11.18 88.72 40.05
C LEU A 28 10.53 90.08 40.36
N PHE A 29 9.46 90.44 39.65
CA PHE A 29 8.70 91.66 39.90
C PHE A 29 8.06 91.69 41.29
N ALA A 30 7.38 90.62 41.70
CA ALA A 30 6.79 90.50 43.04
C ALA A 30 7.85 90.53 44.15
N SER A 31 9.04 89.98 43.89
CA SER A 31 10.18 90.02 44.83
C SER A 31 10.85 91.40 44.90
N SER A 32 10.71 92.22 43.85
CA SER A 32 11.36 93.53 43.74
C SER A 32 10.66 94.62 44.57
N ASN A 33 9.43 94.38 45.04
CA ASN A 33 8.64 95.41 45.71
C ASN A 33 7.90 94.94 47.00
N PRO A 34 8.63 94.63 48.09
CA PRO A 34 8.01 94.30 49.38
C PRO A 34 7.99 95.54 50.29
N GLN A 35 7.02 96.43 50.14
CA GLN A 35 6.78 97.48 51.14
C GLN A 35 6.05 96.86 52.35
N GLY A 36 6.67 96.87 53.54
CA GLY A 36 6.03 96.51 54.82
C GLY A 36 6.40 95.17 55.48
N LEU A 37 7.43 94.45 55.04
CA LEU A 37 7.82 93.13 55.62
C LEU A 37 9.05 93.22 56.55
N THR A 38 9.05 92.46 57.65
CA THR A 38 10.21 92.36 58.58
C THR A 38 11.41 91.61 57.95
N ILE A 39 12.63 91.82 58.46
CA ILE A 39 13.87 91.23 57.89
C ILE A 39 13.77 89.70 57.75
N GLN A 40 13.20 89.01 58.73
CA GLN A 40 13.00 87.55 58.66
C GLN A 40 12.01 87.14 57.56
N GLN A 41 10.89 87.85 57.41
CA GLN A 41 9.89 87.59 56.37
C GLN A 41 10.46 87.84 54.96
N LYS A 42 11.35 88.84 54.81
CA LYS A 42 12.04 89.15 53.54
C LYS A 42 13.06 88.09 53.14
N LEU A 43 13.74 87.48 54.11
CA LEU A 43 14.65 86.34 53.89
C LEU A 43 13.86 85.07 53.53
N GLN A 44 12.76 84.82 54.22
CA GLN A 44 11.88 83.68 53.96
C GLN A 44 11.21 83.77 52.58
N SER A 45 10.72 84.95 52.17
CA SER A 45 10.14 85.15 50.85
C SER A 45 11.16 84.99 49.71
N ARG A 46 12.41 85.46 49.90
CA ARG A 46 13.50 85.24 48.93
C ARG A 46 13.90 83.78 48.82
N ASN A 47 13.99 83.05 49.93
CA ASN A 47 14.30 81.61 49.91
C ASN A 47 13.16 80.80 49.30
N GLN A 48 11.90 81.14 49.58
CA GLN A 48 10.74 80.54 48.93
C GLN A 48 10.73 80.82 47.43
N ALA A 49 11.01 82.06 47.02
CA ALA A 49 11.14 82.41 45.60
C ALA A 49 12.22 81.56 44.93
N LEU A 50 13.45 81.50 45.48
CA LEU A 50 14.54 80.67 44.97
C LEU A 50 14.19 79.17 44.89
N THR A 51 13.51 78.65 45.92
CA THR A 51 13.07 77.24 45.96
C THR A 51 12.03 76.96 44.87
N ILE A 52 11.07 77.87 44.68
CA ILE A 52 10.08 77.79 43.61
C ILE A 52 10.78 77.84 42.24
N THR A 53 11.73 78.75 42.04
CA THR A 53 12.50 78.82 40.78
C THR A 53 13.29 77.53 40.54
N ALA A 54 13.92 76.97 41.57
CA ALA A 54 14.68 75.73 41.48
C ALA A 54 13.79 74.52 41.13
N ILE A 55 12.62 74.38 41.76
CA ILE A 55 11.61 73.35 41.44
C ILE A 55 11.14 73.49 40.00
N ILE A 56 10.92 74.73 39.56
CA ILE A 56 10.49 75.07 38.20
C ILE A 56 11.57 74.66 37.17
N PHE A 57 12.86 74.96 37.41
CA PHE A 57 13.96 74.52 36.55
C PHE A 57 14.15 72.99 36.55
N LEU A 58 14.00 72.33 37.70
CA LEU A 58 14.01 70.87 37.79
C LEU A 58 12.88 70.24 36.97
N GLY A 59 11.66 70.78 37.07
CA GLY A 59 10.51 70.34 36.28
C GLY A 59 10.74 70.50 34.77
N LEU A 60 11.36 71.61 34.34
CA LEU A 60 11.75 71.83 32.95
C LEU A 60 12.80 70.79 32.49
N GLY A 61 13.81 70.51 33.31
CA GLY A 61 14.82 69.49 33.03
C GLY A 61 14.23 68.10 32.85
N VAL A 62 13.29 67.70 33.72
CA VAL A 62 12.56 66.43 33.61
C VAL A 62 11.71 66.38 32.34
N MET A 63 10.99 67.46 32.01
CA MET A 63 10.17 67.56 30.79
C MET A 63 11.00 67.43 29.51
N ILE A 64 12.14 68.12 29.44
CA ILE A 64 13.07 68.04 28.30
C ILE A 64 13.63 66.62 28.18
N ASN A 65 14.06 66.01 29.28
CA ASN A 65 14.59 64.64 29.26
C ASN A 65 13.51 63.62 28.84
N ALA A 66 12.28 63.76 29.34
CA ALA A 66 11.15 62.93 28.94
C ALA A 66 10.83 63.09 27.45
N TYR A 67 10.90 64.30 26.90
CA TYR A 67 10.74 64.55 25.47
C TYR A 67 11.81 63.82 24.64
N TYR A 68 13.09 63.96 24.99
CA TYR A 68 14.17 63.27 24.27
C TYR A 68 14.13 61.75 24.46
N ALA A 69 13.68 61.25 25.61
CA ALA A 69 13.41 59.83 25.82
C ALA A 69 12.30 59.33 24.88
N ALA A 70 11.16 60.04 24.80
CA ALA A 70 10.06 59.69 23.91
C ALA A 70 10.48 59.73 22.42
N LYS A 71 11.27 60.74 22.02
CA LYS A 71 11.82 60.83 20.65
C LYS A 71 12.77 59.67 20.34
N ARG A 72 13.62 59.26 21.30
CA ARG A 72 14.48 58.07 21.15
C ARG A 72 13.66 56.80 20.98
N VAL A 73 12.58 56.63 21.76
CA VAL A 73 11.67 55.48 21.64
C VAL A 73 10.99 55.45 20.25
N ASP A 74 10.51 56.58 19.73
CA ASP A 74 9.91 56.64 18.39
C ASP A 74 10.90 56.26 17.27
N VAL A 75 12.16 56.71 17.38
CA VAL A 75 13.23 56.31 16.44
C VAL A 75 13.52 54.81 16.54
N ILE A 76 13.60 54.26 17.76
CA ILE A 76 13.79 52.82 17.99
C ILE A 76 12.65 52.03 17.36
N ILE A 77 11.39 52.40 17.60
CA ILE A 77 10.21 51.74 17.02
C ILE A 77 10.26 51.78 15.49
N LYS A 78 10.56 52.94 14.89
CA LYS A 78 10.69 53.05 13.43
C LYS A 78 11.82 52.19 12.87
N SER A 79 12.96 52.14 13.57
CA SER A 79 14.08 51.28 13.17
C SER A 79 13.75 49.80 13.28
N ALA A 80 13.00 49.40 14.32
CA ALA A 80 12.53 48.04 14.51
C ALA A 80 11.53 47.62 13.42
N LEU A 81 10.55 48.48 13.10
CA LEU A 81 9.61 48.27 11.98
C LEU A 81 10.33 48.15 10.63
N ALA A 82 11.36 48.97 10.40
CA ALA A 82 12.16 48.87 9.17
C ALA A 82 12.98 47.56 9.14
N ALA A 83 13.53 47.13 10.27
CA ALA A 83 14.25 45.86 10.38
C ALA A 83 13.33 44.66 10.15
N GLU A 84 12.12 44.66 10.71
CA GLU A 84 11.10 43.63 10.49
C GLU A 84 10.72 43.54 9.00
N LYS A 85 10.47 44.68 8.36
CA LYS A 85 10.17 44.73 6.92
C LYS A 85 11.34 44.25 6.05
N ASN A 86 12.58 44.60 6.42
CA ASN A 86 13.77 44.12 5.72
C ASN A 86 13.94 42.60 5.86
N LEU A 87 13.63 42.05 7.05
CA LEU A 87 13.65 40.62 7.28
C LEU A 87 12.59 39.92 6.43
N GLU A 88 11.37 40.45 6.37
CA GLU A 88 10.28 39.92 5.51
C GLU A 88 10.70 39.89 4.03
N ILE A 89 11.27 40.98 3.50
CA ILE A 89 11.78 41.05 2.13
C ILE A 89 12.91 40.03 1.93
N SER A 90 13.81 39.86 2.89
CA SER A 90 14.91 38.90 2.78
C SER A 90 14.41 37.45 2.71
N ILE A 91 13.39 37.11 3.49
CA ILE A 91 12.73 35.79 3.46
C ILE A 91 12.04 35.59 2.10
N GLN A 92 11.35 36.61 1.60
CA GLN A 92 10.68 36.53 0.30
C GLN A 92 11.67 36.40 -0.86
N ASN A 93 12.80 37.12 -0.82
CA ASN A 93 13.88 37.00 -1.80
C ASN A 93 14.55 35.63 -1.75
N ALA A 94 14.77 35.08 -0.55
CA ALA A 94 15.31 33.73 -0.39
C ALA A 94 14.37 32.69 -1.01
N LYS A 95 13.06 32.80 -0.76
CA LYS A 95 12.04 31.93 -1.35
C LYS A 95 12.00 32.03 -2.89
N LEU A 96 11.99 33.25 -3.43
CA LEU A 96 12.07 33.47 -4.88
C LEU A 96 13.33 32.87 -5.52
N SER A 97 14.47 32.96 -4.82
CA SER A 97 15.72 32.35 -5.29
C SER A 97 15.66 30.83 -5.27
N GLU A 98 15.01 30.22 -4.27
CA GLU A 98 14.77 28.79 -4.18
C GLU A 98 13.85 28.31 -5.31
N ASP A 99 12.69 28.97 -5.49
CA ASP A 99 11.72 28.67 -6.55
C ASP A 99 12.36 28.74 -7.96
N ARG A 100 13.25 29.73 -8.16
CA ARG A 100 14.00 29.87 -9.41
C ARG A 100 14.99 28.73 -9.63
N LEU A 101 15.73 28.34 -8.59
CA LEU A 101 16.68 27.23 -8.66
C LEU A 101 15.97 25.90 -8.98
N ILE A 102 14.82 25.65 -8.34
CA ILE A 102 13.96 24.48 -8.62
C ILE A 102 13.55 24.49 -10.09
N SER A 103 12.99 25.61 -10.56
CA SER A 103 12.49 25.77 -11.93
C SER A 103 13.58 25.55 -12.97
N GLU A 104 14.78 26.11 -12.77
CA GLU A 104 15.92 25.94 -13.67
C GLU A 104 16.40 24.48 -13.74
N ARG A 105 16.48 23.79 -12.60
CA ARG A 105 16.86 22.37 -12.55
C ARG A 105 15.82 21.47 -13.22
N LEU A 106 14.53 21.68 -12.94
CA LEU A 106 13.44 20.93 -13.55
C LEU A 106 13.40 21.14 -15.07
N MET A 107 13.43 22.38 -15.54
CA MET A 107 13.41 22.71 -16.97
C MET A 107 14.58 22.07 -17.72
N THR A 108 15.78 22.16 -17.15
CA THR A 108 16.99 21.57 -17.74
C THR A 108 16.87 20.06 -17.84
N ALA A 109 16.42 19.40 -16.77
CA ALA A 109 16.26 17.95 -16.75
C ALA A 109 15.15 17.48 -17.71
N VAL A 110 14.00 18.15 -17.74
CA VAL A 110 12.91 17.84 -18.69
C VAL A 110 13.36 17.99 -20.14
N THR A 111 14.14 19.05 -20.45
CA THR A 111 14.70 19.22 -21.80
C THR A 111 15.65 18.08 -22.16
N GLN A 112 16.49 17.64 -21.22
CA GLN A 112 17.42 16.53 -21.43
C GLN A 112 16.73 15.16 -21.50
N LEU A 113 15.56 14.99 -20.87
CA LEU A 113 14.74 13.78 -20.99
C LEU A 113 14.24 13.55 -22.42
N GLY A 114 14.01 14.62 -23.19
CA GLY A 114 13.61 14.54 -24.60
C GLY A 114 14.75 14.27 -25.59
N HIS A 115 15.99 14.10 -25.11
CA HIS A 115 17.16 13.94 -25.97
C HIS A 115 17.29 12.49 -26.51
N ASP A 116 17.80 12.29 -27.73
CA ASP A 116 17.88 10.96 -28.38
C ASP A 116 18.85 9.98 -27.70
N LYS A 117 19.88 10.51 -27.04
CA LYS A 117 20.91 9.72 -26.34
C LYS A 117 20.43 9.22 -24.98
N ILE A 118 20.48 7.90 -24.77
CA ILE A 118 20.12 7.23 -23.51
C ILE A 118 20.93 7.78 -22.34
N GLU A 119 22.21 8.09 -22.53
CA GLU A 119 23.10 8.60 -21.49
C GLU A 119 22.63 9.98 -20.98
N THR A 120 22.19 10.85 -21.89
CA THR A 120 21.64 12.18 -21.55
C THR A 120 20.34 12.05 -20.77
N ARG A 121 19.42 11.18 -21.23
CA ARG A 121 18.16 10.93 -20.52
C ARG A 121 18.38 10.33 -19.14
N THR A 122 19.33 9.40 -19.01
CA THR A 122 19.70 8.79 -17.74
C THR A 122 20.25 9.84 -16.77
N GLY A 123 21.13 10.75 -17.23
CA GLY A 123 21.61 11.88 -16.44
C GLY A 123 20.47 12.79 -15.97
N ALA A 124 19.52 13.10 -16.85
CA ALA A 124 18.34 13.88 -16.52
C ALA A 124 17.46 13.24 -15.44
N ILE A 125 17.24 11.92 -15.51
CA ILE A 125 16.48 11.17 -14.50
C ILE A 125 17.12 11.30 -13.11
N TYR A 126 18.44 11.21 -13.02
CA TYR A 126 19.14 11.39 -11.74
C TYR A 126 19.11 12.84 -11.23
N VAL A 127 19.13 13.83 -12.12
CA VAL A 127 18.91 15.24 -11.72
C VAL A 127 17.51 15.41 -11.15
N LEU A 128 16.49 14.80 -11.76
CA LEU A 128 15.13 14.82 -11.24
C LEU A 128 15.02 14.12 -9.88
N GLU A 129 15.61 12.93 -9.73
CA GLU A 129 15.68 12.23 -8.42
C GLU A 129 16.33 13.15 -7.36
N LYS A 130 17.40 13.85 -7.73
CA LYS A 130 18.08 14.77 -6.82
C LYS A 130 17.22 15.99 -6.46
N VAL A 131 16.47 16.55 -7.41
CA VAL A 131 15.50 17.63 -7.15
C VAL A 131 14.42 17.14 -6.17
N ALA A 132 13.88 15.93 -6.36
CA ALA A 132 12.88 15.36 -5.46
C ALA A 132 13.41 15.12 -4.02
N GLN A 133 14.71 14.87 -3.88
CA GLN A 133 15.37 14.73 -2.57
C GLN A 133 15.66 16.07 -1.90
N ASP A 134 16.18 17.04 -2.67
CA ASP A 134 16.54 18.36 -2.16
C ASP A 134 15.29 19.20 -1.83
N PHE A 135 14.18 18.99 -2.56
CA PHE A 135 12.93 19.74 -2.44
C PHE A 135 11.72 18.80 -2.31
N PRO A 136 11.37 18.35 -1.10
CA PRO A 136 10.29 17.36 -0.88
C PRO A 136 8.92 17.79 -1.42
N GLN A 137 8.63 19.09 -1.47
CA GLN A 137 7.41 19.63 -2.07
C GLN A 137 7.29 19.33 -3.57
N GLU A 138 8.41 19.15 -4.27
CA GLU A 138 8.45 18.81 -5.70
C GLU A 138 8.53 17.30 -5.96
N HIS A 139 8.56 16.49 -4.91
CA HIS A 139 8.69 15.04 -5.04
C HIS A 139 7.64 14.48 -6.00
N TRP A 140 6.37 14.85 -5.80
CA TRP A 140 5.28 14.38 -6.65
C TRP A 140 5.41 14.86 -8.10
N THR A 141 5.76 16.13 -8.32
CA THR A 141 6.00 16.70 -9.67
C THR A 141 7.04 15.87 -10.42
N VAL A 142 8.15 15.52 -9.76
CA VAL A 142 9.19 14.68 -10.33
C VAL A 142 8.67 13.27 -10.65
N ILE A 143 7.93 12.65 -9.73
CA ILE A 143 7.34 11.32 -9.97
C ILE A 143 6.38 11.36 -11.16
N GLU A 144 5.56 12.41 -11.31
CA GLU A 144 4.67 12.58 -12.46
C GLU A 144 5.44 12.71 -13.78
N ILE A 145 6.51 13.53 -13.81
CA ILE A 145 7.36 13.69 -15.00
C ILE A 145 7.96 12.35 -15.42
N LEU A 146 8.54 11.61 -14.46
CA LEU A 146 9.14 10.30 -14.75
C LEU A 146 8.10 9.27 -15.18
N THR A 147 6.92 9.30 -14.56
CA THR A 147 5.80 8.43 -14.92
C THR A 147 5.30 8.71 -16.34
N ALA A 148 5.17 9.98 -16.71
CA ALA A 148 4.80 10.38 -18.07
C ALA A 148 5.85 9.91 -19.09
N PHE A 149 7.13 10.09 -18.79
CA PHE A 149 8.23 9.59 -19.61
C PHE A 149 8.15 8.07 -19.82
N ILE A 150 7.91 7.29 -18.76
CA ILE A 150 7.77 5.82 -18.86
C ILE A 150 6.56 5.46 -19.73
N ARG A 151 5.41 6.10 -19.52
CA ARG A 151 4.18 5.83 -20.29
C ARG A 151 4.35 6.09 -21.78
N GLU A 152 5.06 7.14 -22.14
CA GLU A 152 5.34 7.50 -23.53
C GLU A 152 6.31 6.53 -24.21
N ASN A 153 7.23 5.93 -23.45
CA ASN A 153 8.34 5.15 -24.02
C ASN A 153 8.23 3.63 -23.83
N ALA A 154 7.21 3.14 -23.12
CA ALA A 154 7.03 1.71 -22.82
C ALA A 154 5.57 1.25 -22.96
N SER A 155 4.78 1.85 -23.85
CA SER A 155 3.36 1.45 -23.99
C SER A 155 3.22 0.04 -24.61
N VAL A 156 2.19 -0.72 -24.20
CA VAL A 156 1.93 -2.07 -24.75
C VAL A 156 1.54 -2.05 -26.24
N ARG A 157 1.05 -0.92 -26.78
CA ARG A 157 0.50 -0.81 -28.14
C ARG A 157 1.55 -0.97 -29.25
N GLU A 158 2.77 -0.52 -29.02
CA GLU A 158 3.82 -0.52 -30.05
C GLU A 158 4.20 -1.93 -30.55
N GLU A 159 4.01 -2.99 -29.75
CA GLU A 159 4.33 -4.37 -30.16
C GLU A 159 3.19 -5.05 -30.96
N GLN A 160 1.93 -4.63 -30.81
CA GLN A 160 0.81 -5.24 -31.56
C GLN A 160 0.78 -4.76 -33.01
N GLU A 161 1.07 -3.48 -33.25
CA GLU A 161 1.18 -2.92 -34.60
C GLU A 161 2.36 -3.53 -35.38
N GLN A 162 3.50 -3.79 -34.72
CA GLN A 162 4.65 -4.44 -35.35
C GLN A 162 4.40 -5.94 -35.68
N LYS A 163 3.63 -6.66 -34.86
CA LYS A 163 3.26 -8.06 -35.14
C LYS A 163 2.20 -8.20 -36.24
N GLU A 164 1.32 -7.21 -36.42
CA GLU A 164 0.34 -7.22 -37.51
C GLU A 164 0.99 -7.00 -38.89
N ASP A 165 2.01 -6.14 -38.99
CA ASP A 165 2.75 -5.91 -40.24
C ASP A 165 3.62 -7.11 -40.67
N GLU A 166 4.24 -7.85 -39.73
CA GLU A 166 5.01 -9.07 -40.07
C GLU A 166 4.12 -10.27 -40.44
N SER A 167 2.86 -10.28 -39.99
CA SER A 167 1.93 -11.38 -40.25
C SER A 167 1.35 -11.41 -41.68
N GLN A 168 1.61 -10.38 -42.50
CA GLN A 168 1.10 -10.27 -43.87
C GLN A 168 2.04 -10.82 -44.97
N LEU A 169 3.18 -11.43 -44.62
CA LEU A 169 4.12 -11.98 -45.61
C LEU A 169 4.18 -13.53 -45.59
N THR A 170 3.63 -14.11 -46.67
CA THR A 170 3.74 -15.48 -47.22
C THR A 170 2.86 -16.63 -46.66
N PRO A 171 1.95 -17.19 -47.50
CA PRO A 171 1.34 -18.49 -47.29
C PRO A 171 1.95 -19.54 -48.22
N LEU A 172 2.67 -20.55 -47.70
CA LEU A 172 2.92 -21.83 -48.39
C LEU A 172 3.56 -22.87 -47.45
N GLY A 173 2.90 -24.02 -47.26
CA GLY A 173 3.55 -25.21 -46.69
C GLY A 173 2.62 -26.20 -45.99
N ARG A 174 2.03 -27.13 -46.75
CA ARG A 174 1.37 -28.36 -46.25
C ARG A 174 2.28 -29.16 -45.32
N TYR A 175 1.81 -29.59 -44.14
CA TYR A 175 2.30 -30.81 -43.49
C TYR A 175 1.19 -31.60 -42.75
N LYS A 176 1.39 -32.92 -42.78
CA LYS A 176 0.45 -34.04 -42.60
C LYS A 176 0.00 -34.32 -41.16
N GLN A 177 -1.14 -35.00 -41.07
CA GLN A 177 -1.74 -35.62 -39.89
C GLN A 177 -0.86 -36.72 -39.27
N GLY A 178 -0.96 -36.84 -37.94
CA GLY A 178 -0.81 -38.10 -37.19
C GLY A 178 0.24 -38.07 -36.09
N GLU A 179 -0.18 -37.84 -34.83
CA GLU A 179 0.16 -38.67 -33.65
C GLU A 179 -0.21 -37.99 -32.30
N ARG A 180 -1.01 -38.73 -31.52
CA ARG A 180 -1.26 -38.70 -30.05
C ARG A 180 -1.03 -37.38 -29.29
N ARG A 181 -2.14 -36.68 -28.99
CA ARG A 181 -2.22 -35.56 -28.03
C ARG A 181 -2.05 -36.03 -26.59
N THR A 182 -0.82 -36.09 -26.09
CA THR A 182 -0.53 -35.67 -24.72
C THR A 182 -0.44 -34.15 -24.73
N THR A 183 -1.39 -33.47 -24.06
CA THR A 183 -1.37 -32.02 -23.90
C THR A 183 -0.23 -31.61 -22.94
N GLN A 184 1.01 -31.70 -23.41
CA GLN A 184 2.07 -30.83 -22.92
C GLN A 184 1.77 -29.47 -23.54
N LEU A 185 1.16 -28.58 -22.75
CA LEU A 185 1.11 -27.15 -23.05
C LEU A 185 2.56 -26.68 -23.26
N ARG A 186 2.97 -26.57 -24.53
CA ARG A 186 4.19 -25.88 -24.91
C ARG A 186 4.04 -24.43 -24.48
N LEU A 187 4.59 -24.13 -23.31
CA LEU A 187 4.99 -22.80 -22.89
C LEU A 187 5.97 -22.28 -23.96
N ASN A 188 5.49 -21.44 -24.88
CA ASN A 188 6.36 -20.59 -25.69
C ASN A 188 6.99 -19.52 -24.78
N VAL A 189 7.87 -19.95 -23.87
CA VAL A 189 8.69 -19.10 -22.99
C VAL A 189 10.00 -18.72 -23.70
N HIS A 190 10.08 -18.88 -25.03
CA HIS A 190 11.29 -18.67 -25.82
C HIS A 190 11.12 -17.63 -26.94
N GLU A 191 10.13 -16.73 -26.87
CA GLU A 191 10.32 -15.43 -27.53
C GLU A 191 11.30 -14.64 -26.64
N GLU A 192 12.56 -14.50 -27.08
CA GLU A 192 13.54 -13.59 -26.48
C GLU A 192 13.00 -12.15 -26.59
N SER A 193 12.11 -11.78 -25.68
CA SER A 193 11.62 -10.41 -25.59
C SER A 193 12.82 -9.50 -25.30
N PRO A 194 12.98 -8.39 -26.02
CA PRO A 194 14.10 -7.49 -25.84
C PRO A 194 14.15 -6.98 -24.39
N LYS A 195 15.36 -6.83 -23.85
CA LYS A 195 15.57 -6.25 -22.51
C LYS A 195 15.05 -4.80 -22.52
N ILE A 196 14.32 -4.41 -21.47
CA ILE A 196 13.78 -3.04 -21.32
C ILE A 196 14.90 -1.99 -21.51
N ARG A 197 14.56 -0.84 -22.12
CA ARG A 197 15.50 0.25 -22.37
C ARG A 197 16.10 0.75 -21.04
N ARG A 198 17.41 1.04 -21.02
CA ARG A 198 18.17 1.36 -19.79
C ARG A 198 17.62 2.56 -19.03
N ASP A 199 17.27 3.62 -19.73
CA ASP A 199 16.66 4.83 -19.18
C ASP A 199 15.26 4.58 -18.59
N ILE A 200 14.45 3.71 -19.21
CA ILE A 200 13.13 3.31 -18.68
C ILE A 200 13.31 2.53 -17.37
N GLN A 201 14.26 1.59 -17.34
CA GLN A 201 14.64 0.88 -16.11
C GLN A 201 15.10 1.83 -15.00
N VAL A 202 15.91 2.84 -15.34
CA VAL A 202 16.37 3.84 -14.36
C VAL A 202 15.20 4.69 -13.86
N ALA A 203 14.33 5.17 -14.75
CA ALA A 203 13.13 5.93 -14.37
C ALA A 203 12.22 5.12 -13.43
N LEU A 204 11.95 3.86 -13.76
CA LEU A 204 11.17 2.95 -12.91
C LEU A 204 11.84 2.69 -11.56
N THR A 205 13.16 2.62 -11.53
CA THR A 205 13.91 2.45 -10.27
C THR A 205 13.74 3.67 -9.37
N VAL A 206 13.81 4.89 -9.93
CA VAL A 206 13.57 6.13 -9.17
C VAL A 206 12.13 6.20 -8.68
N VAL A 207 11.16 5.92 -9.57
CA VAL A 207 9.73 5.87 -9.21
C VAL A 207 9.45 4.80 -8.14
N GLY A 208 10.16 3.67 -8.18
CA GLY A 208 10.09 2.60 -7.20
C GLY A 208 10.69 2.95 -5.84
N ARG A 209 11.50 4.01 -5.73
CA ARG A 209 12.02 4.54 -4.45
C ARG A 209 11.18 5.68 -3.88
N ARG A 210 10.04 6.02 -4.50
CA ARG A 210 9.19 7.13 -4.06
C ARG A 210 8.71 6.96 -2.63
N ASN A 211 8.46 8.09 -1.97
CA ASN A 211 7.87 8.11 -0.63
C ASN A 211 6.37 8.40 -0.72
N TYR A 212 5.54 7.37 -0.72
CA TYR A 212 4.09 7.51 -0.84
C TYR A 212 3.45 8.34 0.29
N LEU A 213 4.10 8.47 1.45
CA LEU A 213 3.59 9.26 2.57
C LEU A 213 3.65 10.78 2.31
N GLN A 214 4.42 11.19 1.29
CA GLN A 214 4.50 12.58 0.83
C GLN A 214 3.47 12.87 -0.27
N GLU A 215 2.69 11.89 -0.72
CA GLU A 215 1.66 12.07 -1.75
C GLU A 215 0.38 12.63 -1.12
N GLU A 216 -0.01 13.84 -1.55
CA GLU A 216 -1.24 14.49 -1.06
C GLU A 216 -2.51 13.96 -1.75
N GLY A 217 -3.54 13.66 -0.95
CA GLY A 217 -4.90 13.39 -1.46
C GLY A 217 -5.06 12.06 -2.22
N ASP A 218 -5.71 12.13 -3.39
CA ASP A 218 -6.05 10.99 -4.26
C ASP A 218 -5.05 10.74 -5.40
N LYS A 219 -3.89 11.40 -5.35
CA LYS A 219 -2.77 11.20 -6.28
C LYS A 219 -2.32 9.73 -6.21
N ARG A 220 -2.16 9.09 -7.38
CA ARG A 220 -1.73 7.70 -7.51
C ARG A 220 -0.80 7.56 -8.69
N LEU A 221 0.25 6.77 -8.51
CA LEU A 221 1.16 6.39 -9.59
C LEU A 221 0.39 5.64 -10.69
N ASP A 222 0.21 6.25 -11.86
CA ASP A 222 -0.49 5.66 -13.00
C ASP A 222 0.51 5.08 -14.00
N LEU A 223 0.66 3.76 -13.99
CA LEU A 223 1.53 3.03 -14.91
C LEU A 223 0.73 2.03 -15.78
N ARG A 224 -0.57 2.25 -16.00
CA ARG A 224 -1.44 1.31 -16.71
C ARG A 224 -0.98 0.99 -18.13
N ASN A 225 -1.17 -0.26 -18.55
CA ASN A 225 -0.91 -0.76 -19.91
C ASN A 225 0.52 -0.47 -20.40
N ILE A 226 1.50 -0.62 -19.49
CA ILE A 226 2.92 -0.46 -19.80
C ILE A 226 3.58 -1.84 -19.93
N ASN A 227 4.47 -1.95 -20.92
CA ASN A 227 5.34 -3.09 -21.15
C ASN A 227 6.54 -3.02 -20.19
N LEU A 228 6.48 -3.87 -19.17
CA LEU A 228 7.47 -4.00 -18.10
C LEU A 228 8.06 -5.42 -18.10
N ARG A 229 8.10 -6.09 -19.26
CA ARG A 229 8.64 -7.45 -19.38
C ARG A 229 10.08 -7.47 -18.91
N ARG A 230 10.40 -8.45 -18.07
CA ARG A 230 11.76 -8.69 -17.55
C ARG A 230 12.37 -7.46 -16.84
N VAL A 231 11.55 -6.53 -16.36
CA VAL A 231 12.02 -5.40 -15.56
C VAL A 231 12.62 -5.91 -14.24
N GLU A 232 13.65 -5.23 -13.75
CA GLU A 232 14.31 -5.54 -12.48
C GLU A 232 13.92 -4.47 -11.43
N LEU A 233 12.97 -4.76 -10.54
CA LEU A 233 12.46 -3.79 -9.56
C LEU A 233 12.53 -4.29 -8.12
N LEU A 234 13.58 -5.05 -7.77
CA LEU A 234 13.81 -5.57 -6.43
C LEU A 234 13.52 -4.52 -5.33
N GLY A 235 12.55 -4.82 -4.47
CA GLY A 235 12.19 -3.99 -3.32
C GLY A 235 11.48 -2.68 -3.68
N ALA A 236 11.00 -2.49 -4.92
CA ALA A 236 10.34 -1.26 -5.31
C ALA A 236 9.04 -1.06 -4.52
N ASN A 237 8.83 0.15 -4.02
CA ASN A 237 7.54 0.60 -3.55
C ASN A 237 6.64 0.81 -4.76
N LEU A 238 5.51 0.13 -4.84
CA LEU A 238 4.45 0.27 -5.85
C LEU A 238 3.07 0.32 -5.16
N GLN A 239 3.04 0.76 -3.90
CA GLN A 239 1.83 0.87 -3.09
C GLN A 239 0.82 1.80 -3.76
N ARG A 240 -0.45 1.39 -3.75
CA ARG A 240 -1.60 2.14 -4.31
C ARG A 240 -1.46 2.52 -5.79
N ALA A 241 -0.45 2.00 -6.50
CA ALA A 241 -0.23 2.28 -7.91
C ALA A 241 -1.35 1.66 -8.76
N ASP A 242 -1.66 2.31 -9.87
CA ASP A 242 -2.53 1.80 -10.92
C ASP A 242 -1.67 1.11 -11.98
N LEU A 243 -1.66 -0.23 -11.92
CA LEU A 243 -0.85 -1.13 -12.74
C LEU A 243 -1.74 -2.02 -13.63
N ARG A 244 -2.98 -1.59 -13.90
CA ARG A 244 -3.93 -2.37 -14.69
C ARG A 244 -3.38 -2.64 -16.08
N GLY A 245 -3.50 -3.88 -16.52
CA GLY A 245 -3.06 -4.33 -17.84
C GLY A 245 -1.56 -4.22 -18.10
N CYS A 246 -0.73 -3.99 -17.07
CA CYS A 246 0.73 -3.99 -17.24
C CYS A 246 1.24 -5.38 -17.61
N ASP A 247 2.30 -5.41 -18.41
CA ASP A 247 2.99 -6.63 -18.79
C ASP A 247 4.28 -6.80 -18.00
N PHE A 248 4.23 -7.59 -16.94
CA PHE A 248 5.35 -7.95 -16.06
C PHE A 248 5.89 -9.36 -16.33
N ARG A 249 5.67 -9.92 -17.53
CA ARG A 249 6.13 -11.29 -17.81
C ARG A 249 7.64 -11.42 -17.62
N GLY A 250 8.03 -12.43 -16.83
CA GLY A 250 9.42 -12.69 -16.47
C GLY A 250 10.11 -11.57 -15.67
N ALA A 251 9.37 -10.60 -15.13
CA ALA A 251 9.94 -9.53 -14.30
C ALA A 251 10.49 -10.05 -12.98
N ASP A 252 11.54 -9.40 -12.47
CA ASP A 252 12.06 -9.60 -11.13
C ASP A 252 11.49 -8.54 -10.19
N LEU A 253 10.50 -8.95 -9.40
CA LEU A 253 9.67 -8.14 -8.52
C LEU A 253 9.80 -8.60 -7.06
N ARG A 254 10.95 -9.19 -6.72
CA ARG A 254 11.24 -9.69 -5.38
C ARG A 254 11.11 -8.56 -4.35
N GLY A 255 10.41 -8.82 -3.24
CA GLY A 255 10.26 -7.85 -2.15
C GLY A 255 9.53 -6.55 -2.53
N CYS A 256 8.95 -6.42 -3.73
CA CYS A 256 8.17 -5.24 -4.10
C CYS A 256 6.96 -5.08 -3.18
N ASP A 257 6.60 -3.83 -2.89
CA ASP A 257 5.39 -3.51 -2.14
C ASP A 257 4.28 -3.02 -3.06
N PHE A 258 3.32 -3.89 -3.36
CA PHE A 258 2.08 -3.63 -4.11
C PHE A 258 0.87 -3.42 -3.18
N SER A 259 1.06 -3.08 -1.91
CA SER A 259 -0.07 -2.92 -0.97
C SER A 259 -1.11 -1.94 -1.50
N GLY A 260 -2.36 -2.39 -1.61
CA GLY A 260 -3.48 -1.62 -2.14
C GLY A 260 -3.35 -1.21 -3.62
N ALA A 261 -2.36 -1.74 -4.36
CA ALA A 261 -2.21 -1.47 -5.79
C ALA A 261 -3.32 -2.15 -6.61
N ASN A 262 -3.58 -1.60 -7.80
CA ASN A 262 -4.52 -2.16 -8.75
C ASN A 262 -3.78 -2.82 -9.91
N LEU A 263 -3.71 -4.15 -9.90
CA LEU A 263 -3.11 -5.02 -10.92
C LEU A 263 -4.19 -5.80 -11.70
N GLU A 264 -5.40 -5.26 -11.83
CA GLU A 264 -6.46 -5.91 -12.60
C GLU A 264 -5.99 -6.21 -14.04
N GLY A 265 -6.13 -7.47 -14.44
CA GLY A 265 -5.71 -7.94 -15.77
C GLY A 265 -4.21 -7.84 -16.06
N ALA A 266 -3.34 -7.64 -15.06
CA ALA A 266 -1.90 -7.60 -15.28
C ALA A 266 -1.34 -8.97 -15.70
N GLU A 267 -0.35 -8.97 -16.59
CA GLU A 267 0.34 -10.17 -17.08
C GLU A 267 1.64 -10.37 -16.27
N LEU A 268 1.62 -11.30 -15.33
CA LEU A 268 2.72 -11.63 -14.39
C LEU A 268 3.28 -13.04 -14.65
N ALA A 269 3.01 -13.64 -15.80
CA ALA A 269 3.44 -15.01 -16.06
C ALA A 269 4.96 -15.17 -15.97
N GLY A 270 5.40 -16.17 -15.21
CA GLY A 270 6.81 -16.47 -14.97
C GLY A 270 7.59 -15.41 -14.18
N SER A 271 6.95 -14.40 -13.58
CA SER A 271 7.64 -13.39 -12.78
C SER A 271 8.15 -13.94 -11.45
N ILE A 272 9.14 -13.26 -10.86
CA ILE A 272 9.69 -13.57 -9.56
C ILE A 272 9.10 -12.60 -8.53
N LEU A 273 8.18 -13.09 -7.71
CA LEU A 273 7.42 -12.35 -6.69
C LEU A 273 7.75 -12.83 -5.28
N PHE A 274 8.94 -13.37 -5.08
CA PHE A 274 9.38 -13.88 -3.77
C PHE A 274 9.36 -12.76 -2.74
N GLU A 275 8.67 -13.00 -1.61
CA GLU A 275 8.48 -12.02 -0.52
C GLU A 275 7.84 -10.69 -0.96
N ALA A 276 7.16 -10.65 -2.12
CA ALA A 276 6.41 -9.47 -2.54
C ALA A 276 5.15 -9.27 -1.66
N ASN A 277 4.81 -8.02 -1.41
CA ASN A 277 3.65 -7.64 -0.60
C ASN A 277 2.50 -7.18 -1.50
N PHE A 278 1.38 -7.88 -1.44
CA PHE A 278 0.12 -7.64 -2.17
C PHE A 278 -1.06 -7.42 -1.20
N LEU A 279 -0.80 -6.98 0.03
CA LEU A 279 -1.84 -6.76 1.03
C LEU A 279 -2.96 -5.87 0.46
N LYS A 280 -4.20 -6.40 0.44
CA LYS A 280 -5.39 -5.73 -0.13
C LYS A 280 -5.25 -5.26 -1.58
N ALA A 281 -4.29 -5.78 -2.34
CA ALA A 281 -4.15 -5.45 -3.76
C ALA A 281 -5.29 -6.05 -4.59
N ASN A 282 -5.63 -5.41 -5.71
CA ASN A 282 -6.56 -5.95 -6.69
C ASN A 282 -5.80 -6.68 -7.80
N LEU A 283 -5.89 -8.01 -7.83
CA LEU A 283 -5.29 -8.90 -8.84
C LEU A 283 -6.38 -9.62 -9.67
N GLN A 284 -7.57 -9.02 -9.76
CA GLN A 284 -8.69 -9.62 -10.47
C GLN A 284 -8.30 -9.91 -11.93
N GLY A 285 -8.52 -11.15 -12.37
CA GLY A 285 -8.21 -11.59 -13.73
C GLY A 285 -6.72 -11.55 -14.11
N ALA A 286 -5.80 -11.27 -13.18
CA ALA A 286 -4.38 -11.24 -13.48
C ALA A 286 -3.86 -12.63 -13.90
N ASN A 287 -2.92 -12.65 -14.84
CA ASN A 287 -2.27 -13.88 -15.28
C ASN A 287 -0.94 -14.06 -14.56
N ILE A 288 -0.91 -14.89 -13.53
CA ILE A 288 0.24 -15.15 -12.66
C ILE A 288 0.74 -16.59 -12.85
N GLN A 289 0.54 -17.15 -14.05
CA GLN A 289 0.88 -18.53 -14.38
C GLN A 289 2.39 -18.77 -14.19
N GLY A 290 2.72 -19.85 -13.47
CA GLY A 290 4.12 -20.28 -13.25
C GLY A 290 5.00 -19.30 -12.48
N ALA A 291 4.44 -18.21 -11.93
CA ALA A 291 5.23 -17.24 -11.16
C ALA A 291 5.65 -17.80 -9.80
N ASN A 292 6.69 -17.21 -9.23
CA ASN A 292 7.19 -17.55 -7.89
C ASN A 292 6.68 -16.54 -6.86
N LEU A 293 5.57 -16.84 -6.17
CA LEU A 293 5.03 -16.07 -5.03
C LEU A 293 5.38 -16.71 -3.68
N ASN A 294 6.49 -17.42 -3.57
CA ASN A 294 6.88 -18.02 -2.30
C ASN A 294 7.04 -16.92 -1.25
N ARG A 295 6.43 -17.12 -0.08
CA ARG A 295 6.40 -16.15 1.04
C ARG A 295 5.78 -14.79 0.70
N ALA A 296 5.00 -14.67 -0.37
CA ALA A 296 4.31 -13.43 -0.67
C ALA A 296 3.18 -13.17 0.36
N GLU A 297 2.94 -11.89 0.65
CA GLU A 297 1.85 -11.43 1.53
C GLU A 297 0.65 -11.03 0.68
N LEU A 298 -0.45 -11.78 0.72
CA LEU A 298 -1.66 -11.59 -0.08
C LEU A 298 -2.92 -11.45 0.80
N GLY A 299 -2.74 -11.06 2.07
CA GLY A 299 -3.83 -10.88 3.02
C GLY A 299 -4.92 -9.94 2.47
N GLY A 300 -6.15 -10.43 2.39
CA GLY A 300 -7.29 -9.68 1.86
C GLY A 300 -7.17 -9.26 0.38
N ALA A 301 -6.21 -9.78 -0.38
CA ALA A 301 -6.07 -9.47 -1.81
C ALA A 301 -7.26 -10.01 -2.62
N ASN A 302 -7.62 -9.33 -3.71
CA ASN A 302 -8.66 -9.77 -4.63
C ASN A 302 -8.05 -10.50 -5.83
N LEU A 303 -8.10 -11.83 -5.84
CA LEU A 303 -7.59 -12.73 -6.89
C LEU A 303 -8.74 -13.36 -7.69
N ARG A 304 -9.91 -12.73 -7.73
CA ARG A 304 -11.09 -13.26 -8.42
C ARG A 304 -10.75 -13.55 -9.89
N GLY A 305 -10.95 -14.80 -10.31
CA GLY A 305 -10.70 -15.24 -11.68
C GLY A 305 -9.24 -15.17 -12.14
N ALA A 306 -8.28 -14.93 -11.25
CA ALA A 306 -6.87 -14.89 -11.61
C ALA A 306 -6.36 -16.29 -12.03
N ASN A 307 -5.36 -16.31 -12.92
CA ASN A 307 -4.71 -17.55 -13.36
C ASN A 307 -3.39 -17.75 -12.63
N LEU A 308 -3.35 -18.66 -11.67
CA LEU A 308 -2.16 -19.07 -10.91
C LEU A 308 -1.75 -20.52 -11.24
N MET A 309 -2.10 -21.02 -12.44
CA MET A 309 -1.74 -22.37 -12.86
C MET A 309 -0.22 -22.59 -12.74
N GLY A 310 0.18 -23.65 -12.04
CA GLY A 310 1.58 -24.01 -11.82
C GLY A 310 2.40 -23.00 -11.01
N ALA A 311 1.80 -21.95 -10.46
CA ALA A 311 2.51 -20.97 -9.64
C ALA A 311 3.00 -21.59 -8.32
N SER A 312 4.10 -21.08 -7.79
CA SER A 312 4.62 -21.48 -6.49
C SER A 312 4.21 -20.46 -5.43
N LEU A 313 3.38 -20.88 -4.48
CA LEU A 313 2.89 -20.10 -3.33
C LEU A 313 3.34 -20.75 -2.00
N ARG A 314 4.52 -21.36 -1.97
CA ARG A 314 5.01 -22.06 -0.77
C ARG A 314 5.15 -21.06 0.37
N ALA A 315 4.53 -21.36 1.50
CA ALA A 315 4.51 -20.50 2.68
C ALA A 315 4.03 -19.05 2.41
N ALA A 316 3.24 -18.84 1.35
CA ALA A 316 2.58 -17.56 1.13
C ALA A 316 1.45 -17.34 2.14
N ASN A 317 1.15 -16.08 2.45
CA ASN A 317 0.15 -15.70 3.45
C ASN A 317 -1.06 -15.05 2.75
N LEU A 318 -2.19 -15.75 2.67
CA LEU A 318 -3.40 -15.34 1.97
C LEU A 318 -4.66 -15.28 2.89
N PRO A 319 -4.57 -14.83 4.15
CA PRO A 319 -5.73 -14.85 5.05
C PRO A 319 -6.83 -13.93 4.51
N GLY A 320 -8.06 -14.44 4.44
CA GLY A 320 -9.21 -13.68 3.95
C GLY A 320 -9.15 -13.27 2.48
N ALA A 321 -8.18 -13.75 1.70
CA ALA A 321 -8.07 -13.41 0.28
C ALA A 321 -9.30 -13.89 -0.51
N ASN A 322 -9.70 -13.12 -1.52
CA ASN A 322 -10.80 -13.48 -2.41
C ASN A 322 -10.26 -14.25 -3.63
N LEU A 323 -10.48 -15.57 -3.63
CA LEU A 323 -9.99 -16.51 -4.64
C LEU A 323 -11.16 -17.12 -5.44
N TYR A 324 -12.28 -16.40 -5.54
CA TYR A 324 -13.47 -16.87 -6.27
C TYR A 324 -13.11 -17.18 -7.73
N LYS A 325 -13.42 -18.40 -8.19
CA LYS A 325 -13.09 -18.90 -9.54
C LYS A 325 -11.61 -18.77 -9.94
N VAL A 326 -10.70 -18.71 -8.98
CA VAL A 326 -9.25 -18.70 -9.28
C VAL A 326 -8.84 -20.02 -9.93
N ASN A 327 -7.88 -19.96 -10.86
CA ASN A 327 -7.23 -21.17 -11.38
C ASN A 327 -5.92 -21.41 -10.62
N LEU A 328 -5.87 -22.46 -9.80
CA LEU A 328 -4.71 -22.94 -9.03
C LEU A 328 -4.28 -24.35 -9.46
N GLN A 329 -4.63 -24.77 -10.69
CA GLN A 329 -4.24 -26.09 -11.20
C GLN A 329 -2.73 -26.29 -11.07
N HIS A 330 -2.34 -27.42 -10.48
CA HIS A 330 -0.93 -27.79 -10.25
C HIS A 330 -0.09 -26.78 -9.46
N ALA A 331 -0.71 -25.78 -8.81
CA ALA A 331 0.00 -24.80 -8.00
C ALA A 331 0.59 -25.44 -6.73
N ILE A 332 1.67 -24.86 -6.22
CA ILE A 332 2.36 -25.33 -5.02
C ILE A 332 2.01 -24.42 -3.85
N LEU A 333 1.09 -24.86 -2.99
CA LEU A 333 0.63 -24.13 -1.79
C LEU A 333 1.10 -24.79 -0.48
N LYS A 334 2.20 -25.56 -0.51
CA LYS A 334 2.74 -26.24 0.67
C LYS A 334 3.03 -25.20 1.77
N LEU A 335 2.49 -25.44 2.98
CA LEU A 335 2.59 -24.54 4.13
C LEU A 335 1.96 -23.14 3.93
N ALA A 336 1.18 -22.92 2.87
CA ALA A 336 0.51 -21.64 2.67
C ALA A 336 -0.57 -21.41 3.74
N ASN A 337 -0.76 -20.16 4.15
CA ASN A 337 -1.86 -19.76 5.01
C ASN A 337 -3.03 -19.24 4.17
N LEU A 338 -4.13 -19.98 4.11
CA LEU A 338 -5.38 -19.66 3.40
C LEU A 338 -6.55 -19.50 4.39
N SER A 339 -6.27 -19.22 5.67
CA SER A 339 -7.31 -19.13 6.70
C SER A 339 -8.38 -18.09 6.33
N GLY A 340 -9.65 -18.50 6.33
CA GLY A 340 -10.78 -17.63 5.97
C GLY A 340 -10.81 -17.19 4.51
N ALA A 341 -9.95 -17.73 3.63
CA ALA A 341 -9.94 -17.38 2.22
C ALA A 341 -11.20 -17.87 1.51
N LYS A 342 -11.58 -17.19 0.42
CA LYS A 342 -12.81 -17.46 -0.34
C LYS A 342 -12.47 -18.16 -1.65
N LEU A 343 -12.42 -19.48 -1.66
CA LEU A 343 -12.12 -20.36 -2.81
C LEU A 343 -13.36 -20.95 -3.49
N PHE A 344 -14.51 -20.27 -3.42
CA PHE A 344 -15.73 -20.73 -4.08
C PHE A 344 -15.49 -20.94 -5.59
N LEU A 345 -15.85 -22.13 -6.09
CA LEU A 345 -15.68 -22.53 -7.50
C LEU A 345 -14.23 -22.42 -8.01
N ALA A 346 -13.23 -22.41 -7.12
CA ALA A 346 -11.83 -22.40 -7.50
C ALA A 346 -11.42 -23.74 -8.13
N ASN A 347 -10.44 -23.70 -9.04
CA ASN A 347 -9.88 -24.90 -9.65
C ASN A 347 -8.50 -25.21 -9.06
N LEU A 348 -8.43 -26.15 -8.12
CA LEU A 348 -7.21 -26.63 -7.45
C LEU A 348 -6.82 -28.05 -7.91
N GLN A 349 -7.24 -28.48 -9.10
CA GLN A 349 -6.94 -29.83 -9.59
C GLN A 349 -5.42 -30.08 -9.59
N GLY A 350 -5.00 -31.17 -8.95
CA GLY A 350 -3.60 -31.56 -8.83
C GLY A 350 -2.71 -30.57 -8.05
N ALA A 351 -3.29 -29.61 -7.31
CA ALA A 351 -2.54 -28.67 -6.50
C ALA A 351 -1.87 -29.36 -5.29
N LYS A 352 -0.77 -28.79 -4.81
CA LYS A 352 0.01 -29.31 -3.66
C LYS A 352 -0.21 -28.43 -2.43
N LEU A 353 -1.17 -28.78 -1.58
CA LEU A 353 -1.56 -28.09 -0.35
C LEU A 353 -1.05 -28.78 0.93
N GLY A 354 -0.03 -29.62 0.86
CA GLY A 354 0.48 -30.33 2.03
C GLY A 354 0.83 -29.36 3.19
N LYS A 355 0.29 -29.63 4.38
CA LYS A 355 0.42 -28.78 5.58
C LYS A 355 -0.05 -27.33 5.40
N ALA A 356 -0.87 -27.03 4.41
CA ALA A 356 -1.48 -25.71 4.28
C ALA A 356 -2.53 -25.49 5.38
N ASN A 357 -2.73 -24.23 5.76
CA ASN A 357 -3.78 -23.83 6.69
C ASN A 357 -5.00 -23.32 5.92
N LEU A 358 -6.07 -24.11 5.85
CA LEU A 358 -7.36 -23.77 5.26
C LEU A 358 -8.47 -23.64 6.33
N TYR A 359 -8.10 -23.33 7.58
CA TYR A 359 -9.06 -23.07 8.66
C TYR A 359 -10.12 -22.04 8.25
N LEU A 360 -11.40 -22.32 8.46
CA LEU A 360 -12.55 -21.46 8.08
C LEU A 360 -12.60 -21.07 6.59
N CYS A 361 -11.94 -21.82 5.72
CA CYS A 361 -11.90 -21.52 4.29
C CYS A 361 -13.24 -21.86 3.59
N GLY A 362 -13.68 -21.03 2.66
CA GLY A 362 -14.85 -21.29 1.82
C GLY A 362 -14.46 -21.99 0.51
N LEU A 363 -14.76 -23.27 0.37
CA LEU A 363 -14.40 -24.15 -0.76
C LEU A 363 -15.63 -24.70 -1.52
N ILE A 364 -16.80 -24.06 -1.39
CA ILE A 364 -18.04 -24.57 -2.00
C ILE A 364 -17.87 -24.74 -3.51
N GLY A 365 -18.14 -25.94 -4.01
CA GLY A 365 -18.04 -26.29 -5.42
C GLY A 365 -16.62 -26.21 -6.00
N ALA A 366 -15.58 -26.10 -5.16
CA ALA A 366 -14.20 -26.08 -5.63
C ALA A 366 -13.79 -27.43 -6.23
N ASN A 367 -12.93 -27.39 -7.24
CA ASN A 367 -12.37 -28.58 -7.85
C ASN A 367 -10.99 -28.90 -7.26
N LEU A 368 -10.90 -29.89 -6.40
CA LEU A 368 -9.67 -30.38 -5.79
C LEU A 368 -9.25 -31.76 -6.32
N GLN A 369 -9.81 -32.24 -7.44
CA GLN A 369 -9.51 -33.58 -7.94
C GLN A 369 -7.99 -33.83 -8.05
N GLY A 370 -7.52 -34.93 -7.45
CA GLY A 370 -6.10 -35.30 -7.46
C GLY A 370 -5.16 -34.39 -6.66
N ALA A 371 -5.70 -33.44 -5.87
CA ALA A 371 -4.88 -32.57 -5.03
C ALA A 371 -4.27 -33.32 -3.83
N ASN A 372 -3.14 -32.81 -3.34
CA ASN A 372 -2.48 -33.32 -2.14
C ASN A 372 -2.68 -32.32 -0.99
N LEU A 373 -3.44 -32.72 0.02
CA LEU A 373 -3.72 -31.98 1.25
C LEU A 373 -3.17 -32.70 2.50
N ASN A 374 -2.11 -33.51 2.35
CA ASN A 374 -1.55 -34.26 3.47
C ASN A 374 -1.18 -33.35 4.64
N GLY A 375 -1.73 -33.62 5.82
CA GLY A 375 -1.53 -32.85 7.04
C GLY A 375 -2.04 -31.40 6.97
N ALA A 376 -2.89 -31.06 6.01
CA ALA A 376 -3.51 -29.74 5.94
C ALA A 376 -4.53 -29.56 7.07
N ASN A 377 -4.69 -28.31 7.53
CA ASN A 377 -5.75 -27.94 8.45
C ASN A 377 -6.94 -27.42 7.67
N LEU A 378 -8.05 -28.16 7.67
CA LEU A 378 -9.35 -27.78 7.10
C LEU A 378 -10.44 -27.69 8.18
N ALA A 379 -10.06 -27.48 9.44
CA ALA A 379 -11.04 -27.33 10.52
C ALA A 379 -11.99 -26.17 10.22
N GLU A 380 -13.28 -26.40 10.44
CA GLU A 380 -14.38 -25.47 10.15
C GLU A 380 -14.46 -24.97 8.70
N ALA A 381 -13.75 -25.60 7.76
CA ALA A 381 -13.84 -25.25 6.34
C ALA A 381 -15.19 -25.70 5.75
N ASN A 382 -15.68 -24.95 4.77
CA ASN A 382 -16.89 -25.27 4.03
C ASN A 382 -16.55 -25.82 2.65
N LEU A 383 -16.57 -27.15 2.51
CA LEU A 383 -16.31 -27.91 1.29
C LEU A 383 -17.60 -28.44 0.64
N ASN A 384 -18.75 -27.82 0.88
CA ASN A 384 -20.01 -28.30 0.32
C ASN A 384 -19.93 -28.42 -1.22
N ALA A 385 -20.41 -29.52 -1.77
CA ALA A 385 -20.37 -29.84 -3.20
C ALA A 385 -18.96 -29.78 -3.84
N ALA A 386 -17.88 -29.82 -3.05
CA ALA A 386 -16.52 -29.83 -3.57
C ALA A 386 -16.19 -31.17 -4.26
N LYS A 387 -15.36 -31.10 -5.30
CA LYS A 387 -14.86 -32.26 -6.04
C LYS A 387 -13.50 -32.67 -5.48
N LEU A 388 -13.46 -33.74 -4.69
CA LEU A 388 -12.30 -34.23 -3.94
C LEU A 388 -11.86 -35.62 -4.43
N GLN A 389 -12.24 -36.04 -5.63
CA GLN A 389 -11.95 -37.38 -6.12
C GLN A 389 -10.44 -37.59 -6.22
N GLN A 390 -9.98 -38.79 -5.81
CA GLN A 390 -8.57 -39.19 -5.88
C GLN A 390 -7.61 -38.23 -5.15
N THR A 391 -8.09 -37.53 -4.12
CA THR A 391 -7.24 -36.64 -3.30
C THR A 391 -6.44 -37.41 -2.26
N GLU A 392 -5.26 -36.90 -1.93
CA GLU A 392 -4.45 -37.39 -0.82
C GLU A 392 -4.64 -36.47 0.38
N MET A 393 -5.22 -36.97 1.48
CA MET A 393 -5.60 -36.21 2.67
C MET A 393 -5.14 -36.91 3.95
N LEU A 394 -3.96 -37.54 3.88
CA LEU A 394 -3.35 -38.26 4.99
C LEU A 394 -3.17 -37.34 6.20
N PHE A 395 -3.72 -37.74 7.35
CA PHE A 395 -3.63 -36.97 8.61
C PHE A 395 -4.12 -35.53 8.51
N ALA A 396 -4.98 -35.21 7.54
CA ALA A 396 -5.59 -33.88 7.43
C ALA A 396 -6.64 -33.68 8.54
N ASP A 397 -6.80 -32.44 8.98
CA ASP A 397 -7.79 -32.07 9.98
C ASP A 397 -9.04 -31.50 9.32
N PHE A 398 -10.18 -32.13 9.52
CA PHE A 398 -11.51 -31.72 9.06
C PHE A 398 -12.45 -31.52 10.25
N THR A 399 -11.94 -31.23 11.45
CA THR A 399 -12.76 -30.99 12.63
C THR A 399 -13.83 -29.94 12.33
N GLU A 400 -15.10 -30.27 12.53
CA GLU A 400 -16.23 -29.37 12.29
C GLU A 400 -16.36 -28.86 10.83
N ALA A 401 -15.66 -29.47 9.88
CA ALA A 401 -15.78 -29.11 8.47
C ALA A 401 -17.14 -29.53 7.88
N SER A 402 -17.66 -28.74 6.95
CA SER A 402 -18.85 -29.07 6.18
C SER A 402 -18.46 -29.67 4.84
N LEU A 403 -18.83 -30.91 4.59
CA LEU A 403 -18.55 -31.68 3.37
C LEU A 403 -19.86 -32.18 2.74
N THR A 404 -20.96 -31.46 2.96
CA THR A 404 -22.28 -31.82 2.45
C THR A 404 -22.24 -31.92 0.92
N GLU A 405 -22.73 -33.03 0.37
CA GLU A 405 -22.74 -33.34 -1.07
C GLU A 405 -21.34 -33.34 -1.74
N ALA A 406 -20.25 -33.37 -0.97
CA ALA A 406 -18.91 -33.42 -1.54
C ALA A 406 -18.63 -34.79 -2.19
N ASP A 407 -17.86 -34.79 -3.28
CA ASP A 407 -17.47 -36.02 -3.97
C ASP A 407 -16.03 -36.41 -3.64
N LEU A 408 -15.86 -37.33 -2.69
CA LEU A 408 -14.56 -37.84 -2.24
C LEU A 408 -14.19 -39.17 -2.91
N CYS A 409 -14.87 -39.62 -3.97
CA CYS A 409 -14.66 -40.93 -4.56
C CYS A 409 -13.16 -41.26 -4.77
N LYS A 410 -12.71 -42.41 -4.25
CA LYS A 410 -11.31 -42.89 -4.29
C LYS A 410 -10.30 -41.99 -3.56
N ALA A 411 -10.73 -41.11 -2.66
CA ALA A 411 -9.82 -40.29 -1.87
C ALA A 411 -9.15 -41.10 -0.74
N ASN A 412 -7.97 -40.64 -0.32
CA ASN A 412 -7.21 -41.23 0.76
C ASN A 412 -7.25 -40.34 2.01
N LEU A 413 -8.10 -40.70 2.96
CA LEU A 413 -8.31 -40.04 4.26
C LEU A 413 -7.66 -40.82 5.41
N MET A 414 -6.66 -41.66 5.15
CA MET A 414 -6.02 -42.44 6.22
C MET A 414 -5.49 -41.52 7.33
N GLY A 415 -5.89 -41.81 8.56
CA GLY A 415 -5.53 -41.04 9.76
C GLY A 415 -6.12 -39.63 9.84
N ALA A 416 -7.03 -39.23 8.94
CA ALA A 416 -7.65 -37.91 8.96
C ALA A 416 -8.57 -37.74 10.19
N ASN A 417 -8.71 -36.51 10.66
CA ASN A 417 -9.60 -36.16 11.77
C ASN A 417 -10.89 -35.55 11.23
N LEU A 418 -12.03 -36.26 11.29
CA LEU A 418 -13.34 -35.80 10.82
C LEU A 418 -14.32 -35.58 11.98
N GLN A 419 -13.79 -35.34 13.18
CA GLN A 419 -14.59 -35.13 14.38
C GLN A 419 -15.61 -34.01 14.14
N ARG A 420 -16.90 -34.29 14.38
CA ARG A 420 -18.02 -33.36 14.21
C ARG A 420 -18.18 -32.80 12.78
N ALA A 421 -17.51 -33.39 11.78
CA ALA A 421 -17.71 -32.99 10.39
C ALA A 421 -19.12 -33.37 9.89
N SER A 422 -19.66 -32.59 8.97
CA SER A 422 -20.90 -32.92 8.27
C SER A 422 -20.60 -33.58 6.93
N LEU A 423 -20.91 -34.87 6.79
CA LEU A 423 -20.78 -35.61 5.51
C LEU A 423 -22.13 -35.84 4.84
N TYR A 424 -23.19 -35.11 5.20
CA TYR A 424 -24.54 -35.33 4.65
C TYR A 424 -24.52 -35.47 3.11
N GLN A 425 -25.02 -36.61 2.60
CA GLN A 425 -25.04 -36.94 1.15
C GLN A 425 -23.67 -36.95 0.43
N ALA A 426 -22.55 -36.96 1.16
CA ALA A 426 -21.23 -37.03 0.57
C ALA A 426 -20.97 -38.41 -0.07
N ASN A 427 -20.18 -38.41 -1.15
CA ASN A 427 -19.75 -39.63 -1.82
C ASN A 427 -18.35 -40.06 -1.33
N LEU A 428 -18.29 -41.09 -0.50
CA LEU A 428 -17.05 -41.69 0.01
C LEU A 428 -16.79 -43.07 -0.61
N SER A 429 -17.37 -43.36 -1.77
CA SER A 429 -17.14 -44.64 -2.45
C SER A 429 -15.67 -44.87 -2.73
N GLN A 430 -15.19 -46.08 -2.42
CA GLN A 430 -13.80 -46.51 -2.62
C GLN A 430 -12.75 -45.66 -1.87
N CYS A 431 -13.16 -44.89 -0.85
CA CYS A 431 -12.23 -44.13 -0.02
C CYS A 431 -11.42 -45.03 0.92
N ASN A 432 -10.20 -44.61 1.22
CA ASN A 432 -9.43 -45.16 2.32
C ASN A 432 -9.61 -44.29 3.57
N LEU A 433 -10.26 -44.82 4.60
CA LEU A 433 -10.51 -44.14 5.89
C LEU A 433 -9.75 -44.79 7.05
N VAL A 434 -8.75 -45.65 6.76
CA VAL A 434 -8.04 -46.40 7.80
C VAL A 434 -7.50 -45.48 8.90
N GLY A 435 -7.87 -45.76 10.15
CA GLY A 435 -7.40 -44.98 11.31
C GLY A 435 -8.01 -43.58 11.46
N ALA A 436 -8.93 -43.18 10.58
CA ALA A 436 -9.59 -41.87 10.67
C ALA A 436 -10.45 -41.74 11.93
N ASN A 437 -10.59 -40.53 12.45
CA ASN A 437 -11.46 -40.23 13.59
C ASN A 437 -12.83 -39.74 13.11
N LEU A 438 -13.89 -40.49 13.41
CA LEU A 438 -15.28 -40.18 13.00
C LEU A 438 -16.20 -39.82 14.17
N SER A 439 -15.63 -39.37 15.30
CA SER A 439 -16.40 -38.93 16.47
C SER A 439 -17.46 -37.90 16.08
N ASP A 440 -18.72 -38.24 16.31
CA ASP A 440 -19.88 -37.34 16.12
C ASP A 440 -20.01 -36.75 14.70
N THR A 441 -19.46 -37.43 13.69
CA THR A 441 -19.62 -37.07 12.28
C THR A 441 -21.04 -37.36 11.80
N ASN A 442 -21.67 -36.46 11.05
CA ASN A 442 -22.98 -36.71 10.44
C ASN A 442 -22.85 -37.61 9.21
N PHE A 443 -23.39 -38.83 9.29
CA PHE A 443 -23.31 -39.87 8.25
C PHE A 443 -24.60 -40.06 7.43
N CYS A 444 -25.59 -39.19 7.61
CA CYS A 444 -26.87 -39.33 6.93
C CYS A 444 -26.69 -39.30 5.39
N ASP A 445 -27.18 -40.34 4.73
CA ASP A 445 -27.10 -40.55 3.28
C ASP A 445 -25.67 -40.58 2.68
N VAL A 446 -24.65 -40.85 3.50
CA VAL A 446 -23.27 -40.98 3.02
C VAL A 446 -23.11 -42.26 2.17
N LYS A 447 -22.51 -42.15 0.99
CA LYS A 447 -22.21 -43.31 0.14
C LYS A 447 -20.87 -43.92 0.51
N LEU A 448 -20.85 -45.20 0.86
CA LEU A 448 -19.68 -45.94 1.37
C LEU A 448 -19.30 -47.17 0.54
N ALA A 449 -19.93 -47.39 -0.61
CA ALA A 449 -19.63 -48.53 -1.49
C ALA A 449 -18.11 -48.66 -1.75
N GLY A 450 -17.53 -49.79 -1.35
CA GLY A 450 -16.09 -50.09 -1.51
C GLY A 450 -15.14 -49.32 -0.58
N ALA A 451 -15.65 -48.50 0.33
CA ALA A 451 -14.82 -47.75 1.28
C ALA A 451 -14.14 -48.69 2.30
N ILE A 452 -12.93 -48.33 2.74
CA ILE A 452 -12.14 -49.07 3.72
C ILE A 452 -12.12 -48.30 5.04
N LEU A 453 -12.89 -48.76 6.02
CA LEU A 453 -13.02 -48.15 7.35
C LEU A 453 -12.30 -48.95 8.44
N THR A 454 -11.44 -49.90 8.10
CA THR A 454 -10.74 -50.72 9.09
C THR A 454 -9.89 -49.86 10.03
N GLY A 455 -10.02 -50.04 11.34
CA GLY A 455 -9.27 -49.28 12.35
C GLY A 455 -9.73 -47.83 12.55
N VAL A 456 -10.85 -47.42 11.93
CA VAL A 456 -11.49 -46.13 12.23
C VAL A 456 -11.83 -46.01 13.71
N LYS A 457 -11.67 -44.80 14.26
CA LYS A 457 -11.93 -44.48 15.66
C LYS A 457 -13.33 -43.88 15.83
N ASN A 458 -14.00 -44.29 16.91
CA ASN A 458 -15.27 -43.69 17.39
C ASN A 458 -16.46 -43.76 16.41
N LEU A 459 -16.47 -44.74 15.49
CA LEU A 459 -17.61 -45.00 14.63
C LEU A 459 -18.73 -45.69 15.41
N LYS A 460 -19.91 -45.07 15.47
CA LYS A 460 -21.09 -45.58 16.17
C LYS A 460 -21.99 -46.39 15.22
N PRO A 461 -22.66 -47.47 15.69
CA PRO A 461 -23.58 -48.25 14.87
C PRO A 461 -24.68 -47.42 14.21
N GLN A 462 -25.18 -46.38 14.89
CA GLN A 462 -26.21 -45.48 14.38
C GLN A 462 -25.74 -44.68 13.16
N GLN A 463 -24.45 -44.28 13.10
CA GLN A 463 -23.87 -43.61 11.94
C GLN A 463 -23.86 -44.55 10.72
N VAL A 464 -23.57 -45.83 10.94
CA VAL A 464 -23.54 -46.84 9.88
C VAL A 464 -24.96 -47.16 9.38
N SER A 465 -25.96 -47.23 10.27
CA SER A 465 -27.33 -47.57 9.89
C SER A 465 -28.03 -46.55 8.99
N ILE A 466 -27.58 -45.28 9.00
CA ILE A 466 -28.13 -44.19 8.18
C ILE A 466 -27.28 -43.88 6.95
N ALA A 467 -26.21 -44.64 6.73
CA ALA A 467 -25.34 -44.52 5.57
C ALA A 467 -25.69 -45.59 4.51
N ILE A 468 -25.24 -45.34 3.28
CA ILE A 468 -25.52 -46.17 2.11
C ILE A 468 -24.25 -46.94 1.74
N GLY A 469 -24.15 -48.19 2.19
CA GLY A 469 -23.04 -49.09 1.89
C GLY A 469 -23.49 -50.36 1.17
N ASP A 470 -22.53 -51.24 0.90
CA ASP A 470 -22.75 -52.54 0.27
C ASP A 470 -21.79 -53.60 0.81
N ARG A 471 -21.80 -54.80 0.21
CA ARG A 471 -20.93 -55.92 0.59
C ARG A 471 -19.43 -55.63 0.39
N THR A 472 -19.08 -54.60 -0.37
CA THR A 472 -17.69 -54.22 -0.64
C THR A 472 -17.16 -53.20 0.36
N THR A 473 -18.02 -52.57 1.17
CA THR A 473 -17.63 -51.70 2.28
C THR A 473 -16.97 -52.51 3.41
N ARG A 474 -15.75 -52.14 3.81
CA ARG A 474 -15.01 -52.81 4.89
C ARG A 474 -15.14 -52.03 6.19
N LEU A 475 -15.94 -52.53 7.14
CA LEU A 475 -16.14 -51.92 8.45
C LEU A 475 -15.07 -52.35 9.48
N PRO A 476 -14.91 -51.62 10.60
CA PRO A 476 -14.16 -52.10 11.76
C PRO A 476 -14.73 -53.40 12.35
N ASP A 477 -13.88 -54.22 12.97
CA ASP A 477 -14.26 -55.52 13.56
C ASP A 477 -15.36 -55.42 14.63
N ASN A 478 -15.48 -54.27 15.29
CA ASN A 478 -16.46 -54.00 16.35
C ASN A 478 -17.80 -53.43 15.84
N VAL A 479 -18.01 -53.34 14.52
CA VAL A 479 -19.24 -52.79 13.93
C VAL A 479 -19.87 -53.80 12.99
N GLU A 480 -21.12 -54.18 13.27
CA GLU A 480 -21.86 -55.11 12.43
C GLU A 480 -22.33 -54.48 11.11
N ILE A 481 -22.29 -55.26 10.03
CA ILE A 481 -22.80 -54.85 8.72
C ILE A 481 -24.33 -54.81 8.74
N PRO A 482 -24.97 -53.66 8.42
CA PRO A 482 -26.42 -53.54 8.35
C PRO A 482 -27.05 -54.53 7.37
N ILE A 483 -28.23 -55.06 7.71
CA ILE A 483 -28.93 -56.07 6.90
C ILE A 483 -29.21 -55.57 5.47
N HIS A 484 -29.59 -54.31 5.33
CA HIS A 484 -29.91 -53.70 4.04
C HIS A 484 -28.70 -53.57 3.11
N TRP A 485 -27.46 -53.55 3.63
CA TRP A 485 -26.24 -53.57 2.80
C TRP A 485 -25.91 -54.97 2.26
N ARG A 486 -26.43 -56.02 2.89
CA ARG A 486 -26.20 -57.39 2.44
C ARG A 486 -27.00 -57.75 1.20
N GLN A 487 -27.97 -56.93 0.80
CA GLN A 487 -28.86 -57.19 -0.34
C GLN A 487 -28.55 -56.32 -1.57
N SER A 488 -27.71 -55.29 -1.44
CA SER A 488 -27.26 -54.48 -2.57
C SER A 488 -26.26 -55.25 -3.43
N SER A 489 -26.49 -55.21 -4.75
CA SER A 489 -25.75 -55.94 -5.80
C SER A 489 -24.49 -55.22 -6.23
#